data_AF-A0A938ZAH0-F1
#
_entry.id   AF-A0A938ZAH0-F1
#
_cell.length_a   1.000
_cell.length_b   1.000
_cell.length_c   1.000
_cell.angle_alpha   90.00
_cell.angle_beta   90.00
_cell.angle_gamma   90.00
#
_symmetry.space_group_name_H-M   'P 1'
#
loop_
_entity.id
_entity.type
_entity.pdbx_description
1 polymer ?
#
loop_
_entity_poly.entity_id
_entity_poly.type
_entity_poly.pdbx_seq_one_letter_code
_entity_poly.pdbx_strand_id
1 'polypeptide(L)' 'MKKNFRWKRILIATGLGTVVIFAIVTAYREYQVRTQGWCVRLYPDGSRKVLYGDDCWK' A
#
# COMPACT_ATOMS: atom_id res chain seq x y z
N MET A 1 5.44 22.93 35.13
CA MET A 1 5.50 22.84 33.64
C MET A 1 6.21 21.60 33.05
N LYS A 2 6.79 20.67 33.84
CA LYS A 2 7.56 19.52 33.29
C LYS A 2 6.70 18.35 32.76
N LYS A 3 5.46 18.20 33.29
CA LYS A 3 4.54 17.10 32.92
C LYS A 3 4.00 17.23 31.50
N ASN A 4 3.65 18.45 31.05
CA ASN A 4 3.05 18.68 29.73
C ASN A 4 4.02 18.40 28.57
N PHE A 5 5.33 18.56 28.79
CA PHE A 5 6.35 18.30 27.78
C PHE A 5 6.52 16.79 27.51
N ARG A 6 6.36 15.96 28.55
CA ARG A 6 6.47 14.50 28.43
C ARG A 6 5.28 13.90 27.67
N TRP A 7 4.06 14.41 27.91
CA TRP A 7 2.86 13.98 27.20
C TRP A 7 2.84 14.41 25.73
N LYS A 8 3.32 15.62 25.40
CA LYS A 8 3.47 16.04 24.00
C LYS A 8 4.40 15.13 23.21
N ARG A 9 5.54 14.73 23.79
CA ARG A 9 6.47 13.78 23.13
C ARG A 9 5.84 12.42 22.89
N ILE A 10 5.08 11.90 23.86
CA ILE A 10 4.37 10.62 23.72
C ILE A 10 3.37 10.71 22.57
N LEU A 11 2.52 11.75 22.54
CA LEU A 11 1.55 11.96 21.46
C LEU A 11 2.19 12.06 20.08
N ILE A 12 3.32 12.78 19.95
CA ILE A 12 4.05 12.88 18.69
C ILE A 12 4.60 11.51 18.26
N ALA A 13 5.18 10.75 19.19
CA ALA A 13 5.70 9.42 18.89
C ALA A 13 4.59 8.44 18.49
N THR A 14 3.42 8.51 19.14
CA THR A 14 2.28 7.65 18.80
C THR A 14 1.67 8.05 17.45
N GLY A 15 1.59 9.36 17.16
CA GLY A 15 1.15 9.89 15.87
C GLY A 15 2.07 9.48 14.73
N LEU A 16 3.39 9.58 14.91
CA LEU A 16 4.35 9.12 13.90
C LEU A 16 4.28 7.60 13.68
N GLY A 17 4.18 6.82 14.77
CA GLY A 17 4.05 5.38 14.67
C GLY A 17 2.81 4.95 13.88
N THR A 18 1.67 5.60 14.13
CA THR A 18 0.43 5.30 13.39
C THR A 18 0.55 5.64 11.91
N VAL A 19 1.08 6.81 11.56
CA VAL A 19 1.29 7.21 10.15
C VAL A 19 2.17 6.20 9.42
N VAL A 20 3.26 5.74 10.03
CA VAL A 20 4.17 4.75 9.43
C VAL A 20 3.45 3.42 9.18
N ILE A 21 2.66 2.93 10.14
CA ILE A 21 1.90 1.69 9.99
C ILE A 21 0.90 1.80 8.83
N PHE A 22 0.15 2.90 8.75
CA PHE A 22 -0.80 3.12 7.65
C PHE A 22 -0.11 3.19 6.29
N ALA A 23 1.06 3.84 6.21
CA ALA A 23 1.84 3.90 4.98
C ALA A 23 2.29 2.50 4.51
N ILE A 24 2.81 1.68 5.43
CA ILE A 24 3.26 0.31 5.12
C ILE A 24 2.08 -0.56 4.66
N VAL A 25 0.95 -0.51 5.37
CA VAL A 25 -0.24 -1.30 5.02
C VAL A 25 -0.77 -0.91 3.64
N THR A 26 -0.81 0.39 3.34
CA THR A 26 -1.28 0.89 2.04
C THR A 26 -0.35 0.45 0.91
N ALA A 27 0.97 0.59 1.10
CA ALA A 27 1.97 0.13 0.14
C ALA A 27 1.89 -1.39 -0.08
N TYR A 28 1.71 -2.17 1.00
CA TYR A 28 1.56 -3.62 0.91
C TYR A 28 0.29 -4.04 0.17
N ARG A 29 -0.83 -3.35 0.41
CA ARG A 29 -2.07 -3.59 -0.33
C ARG A 29 -1.93 -3.26 -1.81
N GLU A 30 -1.31 -2.13 -2.14
CA GLU A 30 -1.08 -1.77 -3.54
C GLU A 30 -0.16 -2.79 -4.22
N TYR A 31 0.90 -3.21 -3.53
CA TYR A 31 1.78 -4.26 -4.01
C TYR A 31 1.04 -5.59 -4.22
N GLN A 32 0.21 -6.03 -3.26
CA GLN A 32 -0.61 -7.23 -3.43
C GLN A 32 -1.60 -7.10 -4.59
N VAL A 33 -2.26 -5.96 -4.77
CA VAL A 33 -3.19 -5.77 -5.89
C VAL A 33 -2.45 -5.83 -7.23
N ARG A 34 -1.23 -5.28 -7.29
CA ARG A 34 -0.39 -5.37 -8.50
C ARG A 34 0.14 -6.79 -8.75
N THR A 35 0.51 -7.52 -7.71
CA THR A 35 1.19 -8.83 -7.82
C THR A 35 0.27 -10.04 -7.66
N GLN A 36 -0.96 -9.86 -7.17
CA GLN A 36 -1.93 -10.93 -6.90
C GLN A 36 -3.33 -10.60 -7.43
N GLY A 37 -3.45 -9.60 -8.30
CA GLY A 37 -4.71 -9.22 -8.95
C GLY A 37 -4.91 -9.94 -10.29
N TRP A 38 -6.16 -10.15 -10.68
CA TRP A 38 -6.51 -10.56 -12.04
C TRP A 38 -6.73 -9.32 -12.90
N CYS A 39 -6.15 -9.29 -14.10
CA CYS A 39 -6.45 -8.27 -15.10
C CYS A 39 -6.77 -8.91 -16.44
N VAL A 40 -7.49 -8.18 -17.27
CA VAL A 40 -7.86 -8.63 -18.61
C VAL A 40 -7.19 -7.71 -19.61
N ARG A 41 -6.25 -8.25 -20.40
CA ARG A 41 -5.55 -7.50 -21.45
C ARG A 41 -6.11 -7.88 -22.81
N LEU A 42 -6.48 -6.86 -23.58
CA LEU A 42 -6.83 -7.00 -24.98
C LEU A 42 -5.56 -6.75 -25.80
N TYR A 43 -5.19 -7.73 -26.61
CA TYR A 43 -4.04 -7.64 -27.50
C TYR A 43 -4.47 -7.08 -28.86
N PRO A 44 -3.54 -6.47 -29.62
CA PRO A 44 -3.83 -5.88 -30.93
C PRO A 44 -4.24 -6.92 -31.99
N ASP A 45 -4.02 -8.21 -31.73
CA ASP A 45 -4.53 -9.32 -32.53
C ASP A 45 -6.01 -9.65 -32.24
N GLY A 46 -6.66 -8.89 -31.36
CA GLY A 46 -8.04 -9.11 -30.92
C GLY A 46 -8.19 -10.20 -29.86
N SER A 47 -7.09 -10.84 -29.43
CA SER A 47 -7.14 -11.85 -28.39
C SER A 47 -7.32 -11.22 -27.00
N ARG A 48 -8.06 -11.90 -26.14
CA ARG A 48 -8.29 -11.49 -24.75
C ARG A 48 -7.62 -12.50 -23.83
N LYS A 49 -6.65 -12.06 -23.03
CA LYS A 49 -6.03 -12.92 -22.02
C LYS A 49 -6.31 -12.39 -20.62
N VAL A 50 -6.65 -13.32 -19.73
CA VAL A 50 -6.72 -13.06 -18.30
C VAL A 50 -5.31 -13.31 -17.75
N LEU A 51 -4.70 -12.26 -17.22
CA LEU A 51 -3.36 -12.29 -16.64
C LEU A 51 -3.48 -12.13 -15.13
N TYR A 52 -2.52 -12.70 -14.39
CA TYR A 52 -2.51 -12.66 -12.93
C TYR A 52 -1.22 -12.02 -12.44
N GLY A 53 -1.35 -11.13 -11.47
CA GLY A 53 -0.22 -10.53 -10.79
C GLY A 53 0.67 -9.69 -11.70
N ASP A 54 1.98 -9.88 -11.60
CA ASP A 54 2.98 -9.08 -12.32
C ASP A 54 2.83 -9.14 -13.84
N ASP A 55 2.24 -10.21 -14.40
CA ASP A 55 2.00 -10.32 -15.83
C ASP A 55 0.99 -9.28 -16.35
N CYS A 56 0.22 -8.65 -15.46
CA CYS A 56 -0.65 -7.53 -15.79
C CYS A 56 0.11 -6.26 -16.20
N TRP A 57 1.30 -6.06 -15.66
CA TRP A 57 2.09 -4.83 -15.79
C TRP A 57 3.36 -5.01 -16.63
N LYS A 58 3.58 -6.23 -17.12
CA LYS A 58 4.67 -6.62 -18.00
C LYS A 58 4.42 -6.17 -19.44
#